data_AF-A0A963ETB3-F1
#
_entry.id   AF-A0A963ETB3-F1
#
_cell.length_a   1.000
_cell.length_b   1.000
_cell.length_c   1.000
_cell.angle_alpha   90.00
_cell.angle_beta   90.00
_cell.angle_gamma   90.00
#
_symmetry.space_group_name_H-M   'P 1'
#
loop_
_entity.id
_entity.type
_entity.pdbx_description
1 polymer ?
#
loop_
_entity_poly.entity_id
_entity_poly.type
_entity_poly.pdbx_seq_one_letter_code
_entity_poly.pdbx_strand_id
1 'polypeptide(L)'
;MIPADETFNGTWPYQPHYCEAAGFRQHYVDEGPREGELIICLHGEPTWGYLYRNFIPALARHYRVIVPDHMGFGKSETPQDRVYTLQTHVENLAALIDDLDLQDITFVCQDWGGPITGAYTIRNPLRVKRVVLMNTLFGYGGVTVNAERSPWFQWIAKHYEAGTLEGILGELGSTVLSVMKIV
;
A
#
# COMPACT_ATOMS: atom_id res chain seq x y z
N MET A 1 0.71 -17.87 -0.95
CA MET A 1 1.26 -17.50 0.36
C MET A 1 2.75 -17.84 0.39
N ILE A 2 3.57 -16.88 0.79
CA ILE A 2 5.01 -17.07 1.02
C ILE A 2 5.21 -17.86 2.33
N PRO A 3 6.14 -18.83 2.40
CA PRO A 3 6.43 -19.55 3.65
C PRO A 3 6.79 -18.60 4.80
N ALA A 4 6.38 -18.95 6.02
CA ALA A 4 6.61 -18.11 7.20
C ALA A 4 8.11 -17.90 7.49
N ASP A 5 8.92 -18.92 7.21
CA ASP A 5 10.37 -18.98 7.40
C ASP A 5 11.18 -18.43 6.22
N GLU A 6 10.54 -18.07 5.10
CA GLU A 6 11.22 -17.47 3.96
C GLU A 6 11.79 -16.09 4.33
N THR A 7 13.08 -15.89 4.08
CA THR A 7 13.82 -14.66 4.43
C THR A 7 14.38 -13.92 3.23
N PHE A 8 14.20 -14.45 2.01
CA PHE A 8 14.73 -13.90 0.77
C PHE A 8 16.24 -13.65 0.85
N ASN A 9 17.00 -14.71 1.16
CA ASN A 9 18.44 -14.65 1.40
C ASN A 9 18.83 -13.63 2.51
N GLY A 10 18.04 -13.55 3.57
CA GLY A 10 18.27 -12.65 4.70
C GLY A 10 17.89 -11.18 4.47
N THR A 11 17.31 -10.83 3.31
CA THR A 11 16.84 -9.46 3.04
C THR A 11 15.49 -9.13 3.69
N TRP A 12 14.80 -10.15 4.21
CA TRP A 12 13.59 -10.06 5.02
C TRP A 12 13.76 -10.85 6.34
N PRO A 13 14.57 -10.35 7.29
CA PRO A 13 14.96 -11.10 8.49
C PRO A 13 13.96 -10.91 9.65
N TYR A 14 12.69 -10.61 9.37
CA TYR A 14 11.70 -10.27 10.39
C TYR A 14 10.96 -11.50 10.90
N GLN A 15 10.75 -11.56 12.22
CA GLN A 15 9.93 -12.60 12.82
C GLN A 15 8.48 -12.47 12.32
N PRO A 16 7.86 -13.55 11.82
CA PRO A 16 6.48 -13.49 11.37
C PRO A 16 5.55 -13.41 12.58
N HIS A 17 4.69 -12.39 12.61
CA HIS A 17 3.55 -12.33 13.51
C HIS A 17 2.25 -12.56 12.73
N TYR A 18 1.23 -13.08 13.43
CA TYR A 18 -0.06 -13.36 12.83
C TYR A 18 -1.20 -12.88 13.72
N CYS A 19 -2.24 -12.36 13.09
CA CYS A 19 -3.52 -12.00 13.69
C CYS A 19 -4.63 -12.76 12.96
N GLU A 20 -5.62 -13.27 13.70
CA GLU A 20 -6.76 -14.00 13.12
C GLU A 20 -8.10 -13.25 13.31
N ALA A 21 -8.08 -12.04 13.89
CA ALA A 21 -9.29 -11.28 14.23
C ALA A 21 -10.20 -11.00 13.01
N ALA A 22 -9.62 -10.89 11.82
CA ALA A 22 -10.35 -10.69 10.56
C ALA A 22 -10.90 -11.99 9.94
N GLY A 23 -10.79 -13.14 10.63
CA GLY A 23 -11.25 -14.44 10.14
C GLY A 23 -10.34 -15.06 9.06
N PHE A 24 -9.09 -14.65 8.99
CA PHE A 24 -8.03 -15.27 8.19
C PHE A 24 -6.69 -15.04 8.88
N ARG A 25 -5.68 -15.85 8.57
CA ARG A 25 -4.35 -15.66 9.14
C ARG A 25 -3.63 -14.50 8.45
N GLN A 26 -3.71 -13.31 9.04
CA GLN A 26 -3.07 -12.09 8.55
C GLN A 26 -1.65 -11.96 9.11
N HIS A 27 -0.66 -11.91 8.23
CA HIS A 27 0.73 -11.66 8.62
C HIS A 27 0.99 -10.18 8.87
N TYR A 28 1.87 -9.88 9.83
CA TYR A 28 2.48 -8.57 9.98
C TYR A 28 3.88 -8.67 10.59
N VAL A 29 4.70 -7.65 10.33
CA VAL A 29 5.96 -7.38 11.05
C VAL A 29 5.67 -6.43 12.22
N ASP A 30 6.36 -6.60 13.35
CA ASP A 30 6.28 -5.72 14.53
C ASP A 30 7.67 -5.51 15.15
N GLU A 31 8.31 -4.41 14.75
CA GLU A 31 9.70 -4.11 15.07
C GLU A 31 9.85 -2.80 15.85
N GLY A 32 10.96 -2.66 16.58
CA GLY A 32 11.28 -1.46 17.35
C GLY A 32 10.75 -1.46 18.78
N PRO A 33 10.94 -0.35 19.53
CA PRO A 33 10.55 -0.26 20.93
C PRO A 33 9.02 -0.32 21.10
N ARG A 34 8.54 -1.17 22.01
CA ARG A 34 7.10 -1.38 22.25
C ARG A 34 6.35 -0.11 22.65
N GLU A 35 7.01 0.75 23.41
CA GLU A 35 6.48 2.05 23.86
C GLU A 35 6.87 3.22 22.93
N GLY A 36 7.43 2.92 21.75
CA GLY A 36 7.76 3.93 20.76
C GLY A 36 6.53 4.52 20.08
N GLU A 37 6.65 5.73 19.52
CA GLU A 37 5.61 6.27 18.64
C GLU A 37 5.32 5.27 17.50
N LEU A 38 4.04 5.02 17.22
CA LEU A 38 3.61 3.96 16.32
C LEU A 38 3.58 4.43 14.86
N ILE A 39 4.17 3.62 13.99
CA ILE A 39 4.08 3.73 12.54
C ILE A 39 3.49 2.45 11.95
N ILE A 40 2.48 2.60 11.09
CA ILE A 40 1.97 1.50 10.25
C ILE A 40 2.35 1.78 8.79
N CYS A 41 3.16 0.91 8.19
CA CYS A 41 3.50 0.99 6.77
C CYS A 41 2.57 0.08 5.96
N LEU A 42 1.72 0.66 5.10
CA LEU A 42 0.68 -0.07 4.38
C LEU A 42 0.98 -0.10 2.87
N HIS A 43 1.16 -1.30 2.32
CA HIS A 43 1.52 -1.49 0.92
C HIS A 43 0.29 -1.42 -0.01
N GLY A 44 0.52 -1.38 -1.32
CA GLY A 44 -0.51 -1.59 -2.34
C GLY A 44 -0.23 -2.80 -3.23
N GLU A 45 -0.77 -2.81 -4.44
CA GLU A 45 -0.64 -3.91 -5.40
C GLU A 45 0.49 -3.64 -6.41
N PRO A 46 1.16 -4.69 -6.94
CA PRO A 46 1.11 -6.10 -6.55
C PRO A 46 2.12 -6.42 -5.42
N THR A 47 2.46 -5.43 -4.59
CA THR A 47 3.50 -5.54 -3.55
C THR A 47 2.97 -6.22 -2.27
N TRP A 48 3.84 -6.34 -1.28
CA TRP A 48 3.52 -6.77 0.09
C TRP A 48 4.50 -6.09 1.05
N GLY A 49 4.53 -6.46 2.34
CA GLY A 49 5.39 -5.87 3.36
C GLY A 49 6.86 -5.71 2.94
N TYR A 50 7.36 -6.57 2.06
CA TYR A 50 8.71 -6.48 1.45
C TYR A 50 9.05 -5.13 0.82
N LEU A 51 8.05 -4.36 0.39
CA LEU A 51 8.22 -2.97 -0.06
C LEU A 51 8.97 -2.12 0.99
N TYR A 52 8.70 -2.35 2.27
CA TYR A 52 9.22 -1.57 3.39
C TYR A 52 10.48 -2.14 4.05
N ARG A 53 11.09 -3.20 3.49
CA ARG A 53 12.29 -3.85 4.07
C ARG A 53 13.47 -2.91 4.36
N ASN A 54 13.60 -1.82 3.61
CA ASN A 54 14.65 -0.82 3.82
C ASN A 54 14.19 0.33 4.75
N PHE A 55 12.89 0.44 5.01
CA PHE A 55 12.30 1.46 5.89
C PHE A 55 12.34 0.96 7.33
N ILE A 56 11.94 -0.31 7.54
CA ILE A 56 11.83 -0.92 8.87
C ILE A 56 13.12 -0.73 9.70
N PRO A 57 14.34 -1.03 9.21
CA PRO A 57 15.55 -0.92 10.04
C PRO A 57 15.91 0.53 10.43
N ALA A 58 15.50 1.51 9.63
CA ALA A 58 15.74 2.92 9.93
C ALA A 58 14.70 3.46 10.92
N LEU A 59 13.42 3.13 10.72
CA LEU A 59 12.32 3.57 11.57
C LEU A 59 12.32 2.87 12.92
N ALA A 60 12.55 1.56 12.96
CA ALA A 60 12.50 0.74 14.18
C ALA A 60 13.54 1.12 15.25
N ARG A 61 14.51 1.98 14.91
CA ARG A 61 15.46 2.55 15.89
C ARG A 61 14.80 3.48 16.90
N HIS A 62 13.67 4.08 16.52
CA HIS A 62 13.01 5.13 17.31
C HIS A 62 11.50 4.92 17.46
N TYR A 63 10.88 4.17 16.54
CA TYR A 63 9.44 3.99 16.43
C TYR A 63 9.07 2.51 16.54
N ARG A 64 7.87 2.21 17.03
CA ARG A 64 7.28 0.89 16.82
C ARG A 64 6.76 0.84 15.39
N VAL A 65 7.18 -0.15 14.60
CA VAL A 65 6.85 -0.25 13.17
C VAL A 65 6.06 -1.52 12.93
N ILE A 66 4.81 -1.35 12.52
CA ILE A 66 3.92 -2.44 12.10
C ILE A 66 3.82 -2.44 10.57
N VAL A 67 4.04 -3.60 9.94
CA VAL A 67 3.90 -3.74 8.48
C VAL A 67 3.01 -4.95 8.18
N PRO A 68 1.70 -4.76 7.99
CA PRO A 68 0.80 -5.86 7.68
C PRO A 68 0.84 -6.21 6.19
N ASP A 69 0.66 -7.50 5.91
CA ASP A 69 0.35 -7.98 4.57
C ASP A 69 -1.16 -8.04 4.39
N HIS A 70 -1.67 -7.46 3.31
CA HIS A 70 -3.08 -7.59 2.94
C HIS A 70 -3.49 -9.04 2.74
N MET A 71 -4.78 -9.34 2.93
CA MET A 71 -5.37 -10.64 2.56
C MET A 71 -4.98 -10.98 1.11
N GLY A 72 -4.44 -12.18 0.88
CA GLY A 72 -3.97 -12.63 -0.42
C GLY A 72 -2.55 -12.23 -0.82
N PHE A 73 -1.86 -11.42 -0.02
CA PHE A 73 -0.52 -10.93 -0.32
C PHE A 73 0.52 -11.45 0.66
N GLY A 74 1.77 -11.49 0.22
CA GLY A 74 2.91 -11.81 1.08
C GLY A 74 2.77 -13.14 1.83
N LYS A 75 2.95 -13.07 3.15
CA LYS A 75 2.81 -14.20 4.07
C LYS A 75 1.41 -14.32 4.69
N SER A 76 0.48 -13.43 4.34
CA SER A 76 -0.94 -13.54 4.70
C SER A 76 -1.63 -14.67 3.94
N GLU A 77 -2.68 -15.22 4.54
CA GLU A 77 -3.54 -16.21 3.89
C GLU A 77 -4.21 -15.67 2.63
N THR A 78 -4.50 -16.57 1.69
CA THR A 78 -5.22 -16.30 0.45
C THR A 78 -6.53 -17.11 0.41
N PRO A 79 -7.53 -16.78 1.25
CA PRO A 79 -8.81 -17.49 1.26
C PRO A 79 -9.50 -17.42 -0.10
N GLN A 80 -10.07 -18.55 -0.55
CA GLN A 80 -10.73 -18.68 -1.86
C GLN A 80 -12.23 -18.36 -1.82
N ASP A 81 -12.80 -18.37 -0.62
CA ASP A 81 -14.22 -18.16 -0.32
C ASP A 81 -14.53 -16.73 0.15
N ARG A 82 -13.57 -15.81 0.00
CA ARG A 82 -13.71 -14.40 0.39
C ARG A 82 -13.63 -13.45 -0.79
N VAL A 83 -14.28 -12.30 -0.65
CA VAL A 83 -14.29 -11.25 -1.66
C VAL A 83 -13.20 -10.22 -1.36
N TYR A 84 -12.41 -9.85 -2.37
CA TYR A 84 -11.26 -8.93 -2.26
C TYR A 84 -11.67 -7.51 -2.66
N THR A 85 -12.63 -6.94 -1.93
CA THR A 85 -13.04 -5.55 -2.13
C THR A 85 -12.21 -4.59 -1.28
N LEU A 86 -12.13 -3.33 -1.70
CA LEU A 86 -11.55 -2.27 -0.86
C LEU A 86 -12.17 -2.24 0.55
N GLN A 87 -13.50 -2.36 0.65
CA GLN A 87 -14.19 -2.39 1.94
C GLN A 87 -13.66 -3.53 2.83
N THR A 88 -13.55 -4.74 2.28
CA THR A 88 -13.02 -5.91 2.98
C THR A 88 -11.60 -5.68 3.45
N HIS A 89 -10.73 -5.10 2.61
CA HIS A 89 -9.36 -4.77 3.02
C HIS A 89 -9.30 -3.74 4.15
N VAL A 90 -10.22 -2.77 4.19
CA VAL A 90 -10.27 -1.82 5.30
C VAL A 90 -10.79 -2.46 6.59
N GLU A 91 -11.79 -3.33 6.50
CA GLU A 91 -12.30 -4.09 7.65
C GLU A 91 -11.23 -5.01 8.23
N ASN A 92 -10.44 -5.67 7.37
CA ASN A 92 -9.29 -6.47 7.78
C ASN A 92 -8.23 -5.63 8.52
N LEU A 93 -7.87 -4.46 7.98
CA LEU A 93 -6.95 -3.53 8.65
C LEU A 93 -7.49 -3.05 10.00
N ALA A 94 -8.79 -2.74 10.07
CA ALA A 94 -9.43 -2.31 11.31
C ALA A 94 -9.38 -3.41 12.37
N ALA A 95 -9.69 -4.65 12.00
CA ALA A 95 -9.63 -5.80 12.91
C ALA A 95 -8.22 -6.02 13.46
N LEU A 96 -7.18 -5.89 12.63
CA LEU A 96 -5.79 -5.96 13.11
C LEU A 96 -5.46 -4.83 14.10
N ILE A 97 -5.86 -3.59 13.79
CA ILE A 97 -5.62 -2.44 14.66
C ILE A 97 -6.34 -2.60 16.01
N ASP A 98 -7.58 -3.09 15.99
CA ASP A 98 -8.37 -3.33 17.19
C ASP A 98 -7.79 -4.47 18.05
N ASP A 99 -7.38 -5.58 17.43
CA ASP A 99 -6.79 -6.73 18.11
C ASP A 99 -5.47 -6.39 18.82
N LEU A 100 -4.67 -5.51 18.20
CA LEU A 100 -3.41 -5.02 18.75
C LEU A 100 -3.55 -3.78 19.65
N ASP A 101 -4.78 -3.28 19.85
CA ASP A 101 -5.13 -2.04 20.57
C ASP A 101 -4.24 -0.84 20.18
N LEU A 102 -4.10 -0.61 18.88
CA LEU A 102 -3.21 0.42 18.37
C LEU A 102 -3.89 1.80 18.38
N GLN A 103 -3.20 2.78 18.97
CA GLN A 103 -3.63 4.18 19.08
C GLN A 103 -2.54 5.13 18.57
N ASP A 104 -2.88 6.42 18.40
CA ASP A 104 -1.95 7.49 17.98
C ASP A 104 -1.15 7.16 16.70
N ILE A 105 -1.80 6.50 15.75
CA ILE A 105 -1.18 5.88 14.59
C ILE A 105 -0.62 6.94 13.62
N THR A 106 0.64 6.78 13.21
CA THR A 106 1.17 7.42 12.00
C THR A 106 1.16 6.42 10.85
N PHE A 107 0.39 6.70 9.80
CA PHE A 107 0.38 5.85 8.61
C PHE A 107 1.42 6.29 7.57
N VAL A 108 2.09 5.33 6.95
CA VAL A 108 2.91 5.51 5.74
C VAL A 108 2.33 4.60 4.65
N CYS A 109 1.82 5.19 3.57
CA CYS A 109 0.97 4.46 2.61
C CYS A 109 1.44 4.60 1.17
N GLN A 110 1.34 3.51 0.41
CA GLN A 110 1.62 3.48 -1.03
C GLN A 110 0.52 2.75 -1.81
N ASP A 111 0.21 3.23 -3.02
CA ASP A 111 -0.78 2.65 -3.94
C ASP A 111 -2.13 2.33 -3.26
N TRP A 112 -2.63 1.09 -3.19
CA TRP A 112 -3.87 0.75 -2.49
C TRP A 112 -3.83 0.97 -0.97
N GLY A 113 -2.65 1.10 -0.38
CA GLY A 113 -2.50 1.47 1.03
C GLY A 113 -3.13 2.83 1.35
N GLY A 114 -3.15 3.77 0.41
CA GLY A 114 -3.76 5.10 0.62
C GLY A 114 -5.29 5.09 0.70
N PRO A 115 -6.05 4.54 -0.27
CA PRO A 115 -7.51 4.49 -0.17
C PRO A 115 -7.96 3.63 1.02
N ILE A 116 -7.24 2.55 1.35
CA ILE A 116 -7.52 1.74 2.55
C ILE A 116 -7.37 2.59 3.82
N THR A 117 -6.24 3.27 3.96
CA THR A 117 -5.95 4.14 5.11
C THR A 117 -6.93 5.31 5.20
N GLY A 118 -7.27 5.93 4.07
CA GLY A 118 -8.23 7.04 4.02
C GLY A 118 -9.61 6.61 4.51
N ALA A 119 -10.11 5.46 4.03
CA ALA A 119 -11.39 4.92 4.47
C ALA A 119 -11.37 4.49 5.96
N TYR A 120 -10.24 4.04 6.50
CA TYR A 120 -10.08 3.76 7.92
C TYR A 120 -10.09 5.05 8.74
N THR A 121 -9.29 6.04 8.33
CA THR A 121 -9.08 7.30 9.03
C THR A 121 -10.38 8.11 9.16
N ILE A 122 -11.20 8.17 8.11
CA ILE A 122 -12.50 8.87 8.14
C ILE A 122 -13.44 8.28 9.21
N ARG A 123 -13.38 6.96 9.43
CA ARG A 123 -14.19 6.28 10.45
C ARG A 123 -13.59 6.36 11.85
N ASN A 124 -12.28 6.56 11.95
CA ASN A 124 -11.52 6.51 13.21
C ASN A 124 -10.59 7.73 13.38
N PRO A 125 -11.10 8.97 13.27
CA PRO A 125 -10.24 10.17 13.19
C PRO A 125 -9.41 10.42 14.46
N LEU A 126 -9.88 9.96 15.62
CA LEU A 126 -9.18 10.13 16.90
C LEU A 126 -8.02 9.14 17.10
N ARG A 127 -7.95 8.07 16.32
CA ARG A 127 -6.88 7.07 16.42
C ARG A 127 -5.68 7.34 15.52
N VAL A 128 -5.81 8.31 14.61
CA VAL A 128 -4.80 8.60 13.59
C VAL A 128 -4.17 9.96 13.86
N LYS A 129 -2.89 9.94 14.19
CA LYS A 129 -2.09 11.13 14.47
C LYS A 129 -1.60 11.81 13.20
N ARG A 130 -1.12 11.02 12.22
CA ARG A 130 -0.50 11.51 10.98
C ARG A 130 -0.69 10.53 9.82
N VAL A 131 -0.64 11.04 8.59
CA VAL A 131 -0.63 10.23 7.37
C VAL A 131 0.45 10.75 6.41
N VAL A 132 1.28 9.85 5.90
CA VAL A 132 2.30 10.10 4.88
C VAL A 132 1.93 9.31 3.63
N LEU A 133 1.77 10.02 2.52
CA LEU A 133 1.30 9.46 1.25
C LEU A 133 2.44 9.37 0.24
N MET A 134 2.59 8.21 -0.39
CA MET A 134 3.65 7.94 -1.37
C MET A 134 3.05 7.27 -2.62
N ASN A 135 2.96 7.99 -3.74
CA ASN A 135 2.41 7.46 -5.00
C ASN A 135 1.09 6.69 -4.81
N THR A 136 0.05 7.39 -4.37
CA THR A 136 -1.21 6.80 -3.93
C THR A 136 -2.38 7.77 -4.09
N LEU A 137 -3.60 7.25 -3.99
CA LEU A 137 -4.83 8.02 -3.83
C LEU A 137 -5.19 8.08 -2.34
N PHE A 138 -5.77 9.19 -1.86
CA PHE A 138 -6.23 9.29 -0.48
C PHE A 138 -7.69 9.72 -0.41
N GLY A 139 -8.53 8.80 0.07
CA GLY A 139 -9.98 8.96 0.10
C GLY A 139 -10.66 8.60 -1.22
N TYR A 140 -11.94 8.21 -1.12
CA TYR A 140 -12.87 8.06 -2.24
C TYR A 140 -14.13 8.87 -1.88
N GLY A 141 -14.10 10.17 -2.18
CA GLY A 141 -15.31 10.98 -2.30
C GLY A 141 -15.94 10.71 -3.67
N GLY A 142 -17.27 10.78 -3.78
CA GLY A 142 -17.99 10.55 -5.03
C GLY A 142 -17.27 11.25 -6.18
N VAL A 143 -16.68 10.45 -7.07
CA VAL A 143 -15.95 10.98 -8.20
C VAL A 143 -16.99 11.74 -9.02
N THR A 144 -16.89 13.06 -9.10
CA THR A 144 -17.37 13.73 -10.31
C THR A 144 -16.56 13.12 -11.43
N VAL A 145 -17.12 12.09 -12.06
CA VAL A 145 -16.60 11.55 -13.30
C VAL A 145 -16.57 12.75 -14.21
N ASN A 146 -15.38 13.27 -14.48
CA ASN A 146 -15.26 14.27 -15.52
C ASN A 146 -15.69 13.54 -16.78
N ALA A 147 -16.92 13.79 -17.23
CA ALA A 147 -17.49 13.13 -18.39
C ALA A 147 -16.64 13.41 -19.64
N GLU A 148 -15.87 14.50 -19.59
CA GLU A 148 -14.86 14.83 -20.56
C GLU A 148 -13.57 14.05 -20.28
N ARG A 149 -13.08 13.36 -21.31
CA ARG A 149 -11.73 12.77 -21.31
C ARG A 149 -10.73 13.85 -20.90
N SER A 150 -9.74 13.51 -20.07
CA SER A 150 -8.66 14.45 -19.78
C SER A 150 -7.97 14.91 -21.07
N PRO A 151 -7.34 16.09 -21.12
CA PRO A 151 -6.61 16.55 -22.31
C PRO A 151 -5.63 15.51 -22.87
N TRP A 152 -5.04 14.69 -21.99
CA TRP A 152 -4.18 13.57 -22.38
C TRP A 152 -4.92 12.47 -23.14
N PHE A 153 -6.06 12.00 -22.63
CA PHE A 153 -6.87 11.00 -23.32
C PHE A 153 -7.57 11.53 -24.58
N GLN A 154 -7.87 12.84 -24.64
CA GLN A 154 -8.33 13.50 -25.86
C GLN A 154 -7.21 13.50 -26.93
N TRP A 155 -5.97 13.81 -26.53
CA TRP A 155 -4.82 13.79 -27.41
C TRP A 155 -4.50 12.38 -27.94
N ILE A 156 -4.52 11.36 -27.07
CA ILE A 156 -4.33 9.95 -27.48
C ILE A 156 -5.40 9.56 -28.51
N ALA A 157 -6.68 9.84 -28.21
CA ALA A 157 -7.78 9.51 -29.10
C ALA A 157 -7.63 10.19 -30.48
N LYS A 158 -7.32 11.49 -30.49
CA LYS A 158 -7.06 12.25 -31.71
C LYS A 158 -5.98 11.61 -32.58
N HIS A 159 -4.86 11.20 -31.98
CA HIS A 159 -3.74 10.62 -32.72
C HIS A 159 -3.98 9.15 -33.11
N TYR A 160 -4.75 8.41 -32.32
CA TYR A 160 -5.19 7.06 -32.66
C TYR A 160 -6.10 7.11 -33.89
N GLU A 161 -7.12 7.97 -33.88
CA GLU A 161 -8.05 8.17 -35.00
C GLU A 161 -7.32 8.68 -36.25
N ALA A 162 -6.32 9.54 -36.08
CA ALA A 162 -5.49 10.04 -37.18
C ALA A 162 -4.46 9.01 -37.70
N GLY A 163 -4.36 7.81 -37.10
CA GLY A 163 -3.37 6.80 -37.48
C GLY A 163 -1.91 7.22 -37.23
N THR A 164 -1.70 8.24 -36.38
CA THR A 164 -0.36 8.82 -36.10
C THR A 164 0.17 8.41 -34.73
N LEU A 165 -0.67 7.83 -33.88
CA LEU A 165 -0.30 7.51 -32.49
C LEU A 165 0.91 6.58 -32.42
N GLU A 166 0.94 5.49 -33.18
CA GLU A 166 2.06 4.54 -33.16
C GLU A 166 3.36 5.18 -33.65
N GLY A 167 3.30 6.03 -34.68
CA GLY A 167 4.46 6.79 -35.15
C GLY A 167 4.96 7.78 -34.10
N ILE A 168 4.05 8.52 -33.46
CA ILE A 168 4.43 9.48 -32.40
C ILE A 168 5.01 8.75 -31.20
N LEU A 169 4.37 7.68 -30.73
CA LEU A 169 4.84 6.89 -29.59
C LEU A 169 6.13 6.12 -29.93
N GLY A 170 6.31 5.70 -31.19
CA GLY A 170 7.53 5.05 -31.69
C GLY A 170 8.71 6.02 -31.86
N GLU A 171 8.44 7.30 -32.13
CA GLU A 171 9.43 8.38 -32.24
C GLU A 171 9.65 9.14 -30.92
N LEU A 172 8.94 8.80 -29.84
CA LEU A 172 9.29 9.22 -28.48
C LEU A 172 10.61 8.52 -28.11
N GLY A 173 11.74 9.08 -28.56
CA GLY A 173 13.11 8.66 -28.26
C GLY A 173 13.48 8.83 -26.78
N SER A 174 12.65 8.34 -25.88
CA SER A 174 12.74 8.44 -24.44
C SER A 174 12.67 7.04 -23.85
N THR A 175 13.82 6.37 -23.77
CA THR A 175 13.96 5.23 -22.86
C THR A 175 13.89 5.75 -21.43
N VAL A 176 13.57 4.90 -20.45
CA VAL A 176 13.53 5.26 -19.01
C VAL A 176 14.81 5.97 -18.53
N LEU A 177 15.93 5.78 -19.24
CA LEU A 177 17.21 6.45 -19.00
C LEU A 177 17.23 7.95 -19.31
N SER A 178 16.34 8.49 -20.16
CA SER A 178 16.33 9.92 -20.50
C SER A 178 15.73 10.81 -19.40
N VAL A 179 14.91 10.23 -18.50
CA VAL A 179 14.34 10.91 -17.33
C VAL A 179 15.35 11.05 -16.19
N MET A 180 16.43 10.25 -16.18
CA MET A 180 17.45 10.24 -15.12
C MET A 180 18.63 11.20 -15.35
N LYS A 181 18.61 12.05 -16.39
CA LYS A 181 19.69 13.01 -16.69
C LYS A 181 19.34 14.47 -16.37
N ILE A 182 18.58 14.69 -15.30
CA ILE A 182 18.60 15.96 -14.57
C ILE A 182 19.50 15.75 -13.35
N VAL A 183 20.80 15.93 -13.58
CA VAL A 183 21.78 16.43 -12.63
C VAL A 183 22.59 17.50 -13.36
#